data_AF-A0A0G0T9P2-F1
#
_entry.id   AF-A0A0G0T9P2-F1
#
_cell.length_a   1.000
_cell.length_b   1.000
_cell.length_c   1.000
_cell.angle_alpha   90.00
_cell.angle_beta   90.00
_cell.angle_gamma   90.00
#
_symmetry.space_group_name_H-M   'P 1'
#
loop_
_entity.id
_entity.type
_entity.pdbx_description
1 polymer ?
#
loop_
_entity_poly.entity_id
_entity_poly.type
_entity_poly.pdbx_seq_one_letter_code
_entity_poly.pdbx_strand_id
1 'polypeptide(L)' 'MLSPIIREDIKDVVNRLGKDADRLSGKTVLITGASGLIGGYLVDTLVYLNENRLLKSCKAIALQKSKVKGGKKG' A
#
# COMPACT_ATOMS: atom_id res chain seq x y z
N MET A 1 -0.62 -4.24 -13.50
CA MET A 1 -1.65 -3.19 -13.70
C MET A 1 -2.80 -3.50 -12.78
N LEU A 2 -3.26 -2.56 -11.95
CA LEU A 2 -4.40 -2.78 -11.06
C LEU A 2 -5.66 -3.05 -11.86
N SER A 3 -6.54 -3.91 -11.35
CA SER A 3 -7.84 -4.11 -11.97
C SER A 3 -8.66 -2.80 -11.88
N PRO A 4 -9.55 -2.53 -12.84
CA PRO A 4 -10.40 -1.34 -12.80
C PRO A 4 -11.20 -1.24 -11.49
N ILE A 5 -11.74 -2.37 -11.02
CA ILE A 5 -12.52 -2.46 -9.79
C ILE A 5 -11.70 -2.03 -8.57
N ILE A 6 -10.46 -2.53 -8.43
CA ILE A 6 -9.59 -2.17 -7.30
C ILE A 6 -9.22 -0.68 -7.35
N ARG A 7 -8.97 -0.14 -8.54
CA ARG A 7 -8.65 1.28 -8.70
C ARG A 7 -9.83 2.18 -8.32
N GLU A 8 -11.06 1.82 -8.72
CA GLU A 8 -12.28 2.55 -8.35
C GLU A 8 -12.53 2.50 -6.84
N ASP A 9 -12.41 1.32 -6.25
CA ASP A 9 -12.56 1.14 -4.80
C ASP A 9 -11.53 1.95 -3.99
N ILE A 10 -10.25 1.96 -4.40
CA ILE A 10 -9.20 2.79 -3.77
C ILE A 10 -9.57 4.28 -3.85
N LYS A 11 -10.07 4.74 -5.00
CA LYS A 11 -10.51 6.14 -5.16
C LYS A 11 -11.64 6.46 -4.18
N ASP A 12 -12.61 5.56 -4.03
CA ASP A 12 -13.72 5.74 -3.09
C ASP A 12 -13.25 5.74 -1.63
N VAL A 13 -12.33 4.84 -1.25
CA VAL A 13 -11.72 4.83 0.08
C VAL A 13 -10.99 6.14 0.36
N VAL A 14 -10.17 6.63 -0.58
CA VAL A 14 -9.42 7.88 -0.41
C VAL A 14 -10.34 9.11 -0.34
N ASN A 15 -11.45 9.10 -1.08
CA ASN A 15 -12.47 10.14 -0.99
C ASN A 15 -13.14 10.13 0.38
N ARG A 16 -13.52 8.95 0.89
CA ARG A 16 -14.15 8.79 2.21
C ARG A 16 -13.22 9.14 3.36
N LEU A 17 -11.92 8.83 3.26
CA LEU A 17 -10.91 9.21 4.24
C LEU A 17 -10.82 10.73 4.39
N GLY A 18 -11.04 11.49 3.31
CA GLY A 18 -11.03 12.94 3.40
C GLY A 18 -9.75 13.46 4.06
N LYS A 19 -9.88 14.52 4.88
CA LYS A 19 -8.74 15.19 5.53
C LYS A 19 -7.96 14.28 6.48
N ASP A 20 -8.54 13.16 6.94
CA ASP A 20 -7.82 12.25 7.83
C ASP A 20 -6.61 11.60 7.13
N ALA A 21 -6.66 11.45 5.80
CA ALA A 21 -5.53 10.96 5.02
C ALA A 21 -4.31 11.88 5.11
N ASP A 22 -4.49 13.18 5.38
CA ASP A 22 -3.40 14.16 5.44
C ASP A 22 -2.44 13.86 6.61
N ARG A 23 -2.89 13.10 7.61
CA ARG A 23 -2.05 12.59 8.72
C ARG A 23 -0.91 11.69 8.23
N LEU A 24 -1.02 11.12 7.03
CA LEU A 24 0.01 10.29 6.40
C LEU A 24 1.06 11.13 5.65
N SER A 25 0.81 12.42 5.40
CA SER A 25 1.72 13.30 4.67
C SER A 25 3.11 13.32 5.31
N GLY A 26 4.14 12.96 4.53
CA GLY A 26 5.52 12.87 4.97
C GLY A 26 5.85 11.81 6.02
N LYS A 27 4.91 10.90 6.35
CA LYS A 27 5.14 9.80 7.29
C LYS A 27 5.82 8.60 6.63
N THR A 28 6.38 7.73 7.46
CA THR A 28 6.83 6.40 7.04
C THR A 28 5.84 5.36 7.58
N VAL A 29 5.34 4.50 6.71
CA VAL A 29 4.36 3.45 7.01
C VAL A 29 5.00 2.08 6.77
N LEU A 30 5.08 1.24 7.80
CA LEU A 30 5.51 -0.16 7.68
C LEU A 30 4.28 -1.03 7.43
N ILE A 31 4.26 -1.74 6.31
CA ILE A 31 3.21 -2.70 5.96
C ILE A 31 3.80 -4.10 5.99
N THR A 32 3.35 -4.93 6.93
CA THR A 32 3.67 -6.36 6.96
C THR A 32 2.66 -7.16 6.14
N GLY A 33 3.09 -8.27 5.52
CA GLY A 33 2.21 -9.07 4.66
C GLY A 33 1.89 -8.39 3.33
N ALA A 34 2.80 -7.53 2.84
CA ALA A 34 2.56 -6.63 1.72
C ALA A 34 2.30 -7.32 0.36
N SER A 35 2.56 -8.63 0.21
CA SER A 35 2.20 -9.38 -1.00
C SER A 35 0.87 -10.12 -0.92
N GLY A 36 0.20 -10.08 0.24
CA GLY A 36 -1.17 -10.60 0.40
C GLY A 36 -2.21 -9.62 -0.15
N LEU A 37 -3.47 -10.06 -0.25
CA LEU A 37 -4.57 -9.25 -0.77
C LEU A 37 -4.69 -7.89 -0.08
N ILE A 38 -4.82 -7.89 1.25
CA ILE A 38 -5.00 -6.66 2.04
C ILE A 38 -3.72 -5.83 2.05
N GLY A 39 -2.56 -6.47 2.25
CA GLY A 39 -1.27 -5.76 2.31
C GLY A 39 -0.93 -5.05 1.00
N GLY A 40 -1.14 -5.73 -0.13
CA GLY A 40 -0.96 -5.14 -1.46
C GLY A 40 -1.94 -4.00 -1.69
N TYR A 41 -3.22 -4.20 -1.37
CA TYR A 41 -4.23 -3.15 -1.46
C TYR A 41 -3.87 -1.90 -0.64
N LEU A 42 -3.35 -2.06 0.58
CA LEU A 42 -2.90 -0.93 1.39
C LEU A 42 -1.70 -0.21 0.76
N VAL A 43 -0.74 -0.96 0.18
CA VAL A 43 0.37 -0.36 -0.57
C VAL A 43 -0.15 0.44 -1.76
N ASP A 44 -1.06 -0.13 -2.55
CA ASP A 44 -1.66 0.54 -3.71
C ASP A 44 -2.46 1.80 -3.31
N THR A 45 -3.14 1.75 -2.15
CA THR A 45 -3.85 2.90 -1.57
C THR A 45 -2.88 4.01 -1.18
N LEU A 46 -1.74 3.67 -0.55
CA LEU A 46 -0.71 4.67 -0.20
C LEU A 46 -0.05 5.28 -1.44
N VAL A 47 0.16 4.48 -2.49
CA VAL A 47 0.64 4.98 -3.80
C VAL A 47 -0.37 5.97 -4.38
N TYR A 48 -1.66 5.62 -4.41
CA TYR A 48 -2.70 6.51 -4.89
C TYR A 48 -2.77 7.82 -4.10
N LEU A 49 -2.67 7.75 -2.77
CA LEU A 49 -2.62 8.93 -1.90
C LEU A 49 -1.43 9.84 -2.22
N ASN A 50 -0.25 9.25 -2.42
CA ASN A 50 0.97 9.99 -2.78
C ASN A 50 0.83 10.72 -4.12
N GLU A 51 0.17 10.11 -5.10
CA GLU A 51 0.02 10.66 -6.45
C GLU A 51 -1.06 11.73 -6.55
N ASN A 52 -2.13 11.62 -5.75
CA ASN A 52 -3.37 12.37 -6.00
C ASN A 52 -3.77 13.33 -4.86
N ARG A 53 -3.19 13.20 -3.66
CA ARG A 53 -3.70 13.91 -2.48
C ARG A 53 -2.63 14.52 -1.58
N LEU A 54 -1.62 13.74 -1.20
CA LEU A 54 -0.72 14.15 -0.12
C LEU A 54 0.21 15.28 -0.58
N LEU A 55 0.25 16.37 0.20
CA LEU A 55 1.18 17.49 -0.02
C LEU A 55 2.65 17.04 0.00
N LYS A 56 2.98 16.06 0.86
CA LYS A 56 4.28 15.42 0.90
C LYS A 56 4.07 13.91 0.87
N SER A 57 4.68 13.24 -0.11
CA SER A 57 4.58 11.78 -0.23
C SER A 57 5.00 11.09 1.07
N CYS A 58 4.19 10.13 1.50
CA CYS A 58 4.56 9.19 2.54
C CYS A 58 5.51 8.11 1.96
N LYS A 59 6.31 7.50 2.83
CA LYS A 59 7.20 6.39 2.48
C LYS A 59 6.57 5.09 2.95
N ALA A 60 6.31 4.16 2.04
CA ALA A 60 5.89 2.80 2.38
C ALA A 60 7.11 1.87 2.49
N ILE A 61 7.20 1.12 3.58
CA ILE A 61 8.14 0.00 3.75
C ILE A 61 7.31 -1.28 3.74
N ALA A 62 7.40 -2.03 2.65
CA ALA A 62 6.68 -3.28 2.46
C ALA A 62 7.52 -4.47 2.93
N LEU A 63 7.05 -5.19 3.96
CA LEU A 63 7.70 -6.37 4.52
C LEU A 63 6.86 -7.61 4.29
N GLN A 64 7.50 -8.68 3.85
CA GLN A 64 6.89 -9.99 3.62
C GLN A 64 7.89 -11.07 4.04
N LYS A 65 7.40 -12.25 4.44
CA LYS A 65 8.25 -13.43 4.61
C LYS A 65 8.89 -13.80 3.26
N SER A 66 10.21 -13.87 3.21
CA SER A 66 10.91 -14.43 2.06
C SER A 66 10.57 -15.91 1.92
N LYS A 67 10.34 -16.39 0.68
CA LYS A 67 10.42 -17.84 0.45
C LYS A 67 11.86 -18.25 0.75
N VAL A 68 12.07 -18.98 1.85
CA VAL A 68 13.30 -19.75 2.02
C VAL A 68 13.33 -20.71 0.83
N LYS A 69 14.28 -20.53 -0.10
CA LYS A 69 14.60 -21.57 -1.08
C LYS A 69 15.07 -22.76 -0.25
N GLY A 70 14.21 -23.77 -0.10
CA GLY A 70 14.61 -25.06 0.44
C GLY A 70 15.72 -25.60 -0.45
N GLY A 71 16.96 -25.57 0.04
CA GLY A 71 18.04 -26.30 -0.59
C GLY A 71 17.67 -27.78 -0.56
N LYS A 72 17.59 -28.42 -1.73
CA LYS A 72 17.64 -29.88 -1.81
C LYS A 72 18.91 -30.32 -1.08
N LYS A 73 18.76 -31.03 0.03
CA LYS A 73 19.80 -31.89 0.59
C LYS A 73 19.48 -33.31 0.12
N GLY A 74 20.45 -33.97 -0.51
CA GLY A 74 20.38 -35.35 -0.96
C GLY A 74 19.99 -35.49 -2.42
#